data_AF-A0A526XN68-F1
#
_entry.id   AF-A0A526XN68-F1
#
_cell.length_a   1.000
_cell.length_b   1.000
_cell.length_c   1.000
_cell.angle_alpha   90.00
_cell.angle_beta   90.00
_cell.angle_gamma   90.00
#
_symmetry.space_group_name_H-M   'P 1'
#
loop_
_entity.id
_entity.type
_entity.pdbx_description
1 polymer ?
#
loop_
_entity_poly.entity_id
_entity_poly.type
_entity_poly.pdbx_seq_one_letter_code
_entity_poly.pdbx_strand_id
1 'polypeptide(L)'
;AMWGPIIANVWWGIPFFAITLLAALQAIPRDLYEAAAIDGAGAFRRFTSITLPFLAPTIAITVLLRTVWISNFADLIIVMTSGGPA
;
A
#
# COMPACT_ATOMS: atom_id res chain seq x y z
N ALA A 1 3.03 3.72 26.05
CA ALA A 1 2.70 4.73 25.02
C ALA A 1 2.83 4.29 23.58
N MET A 2 3.99 3.81 23.13
CA MET A 2 4.41 4.01 21.73
C MET A 2 3.62 3.22 20.68
N TRP A 3 3.01 2.10 21.05
CA TRP A 3 2.22 1.27 20.14
C TRP A 3 0.89 1.91 19.72
N GLY A 4 0.27 2.73 20.56
CA GLY A 4 -1.03 3.36 20.28
C GLY A 4 -1.00 4.27 19.04
N PRO A 5 -0.10 5.28 19.02
CA PRO A 5 0.07 6.15 17.85
C PRO A 5 0.47 5.40 16.58
N ILE A 6 1.29 4.34 16.69
CA ILE A 6 1.70 3.52 15.55
C ILE A 6 0.49 2.81 14.95
N ILE A 7 -0.33 2.15 15.76
CA ILE A 7 -1.53 1.45 15.30
C ILE A 7 -2.52 2.44 14.68
N ALA A 8 -2.74 3.59 15.31
CA ALA A 8 -3.61 4.64 14.77
C ALA A 8 -3.11 5.19 13.43
N ASN A 9 -1.79 5.42 13.28
CA ASN A 9 -1.22 5.84 12.01
C ASN A 9 -1.40 4.76 10.93
N VAL A 10 -1.10 3.50 11.23
CA VAL A 10 -1.28 2.39 10.28
C VAL A 10 -2.74 2.31 9.84
N TRP A 11 -3.68 2.32 10.79
CA TRP A 11 -5.12 2.31 10.52
C TRP A 11 -5.53 3.43 9.57
N TRP A 12 -5.07 4.66 9.83
CA TRP A 12 -5.36 5.82 8.99
C TRP A 12 -4.83 5.68 7.56
N GLY A 13 -3.81 4.85 7.32
CA GLY A 13 -3.26 4.61 5.99
C GLY A 13 -3.89 3.52 5.17
N ILE A 14 -4.47 2.53 5.81
CA ILE A 14 -5.03 1.37 5.13
C ILE A 14 -6.02 1.78 4.01
N PRO A 15 -6.98 2.70 4.22
CA PRO A 15 -7.93 3.08 3.17
C PRO A 15 -7.26 3.66 1.93
N PHE A 16 -6.26 4.53 2.13
CA PHE A 16 -5.52 5.15 1.04
C PHE A 16 -4.76 4.10 0.20
N PHE A 17 -4.02 3.20 0.85
CA PHE A 17 -3.34 2.10 0.15
C PHE A 17 -4.33 1.17 -0.53
N ALA A 18 -5.42 0.79 0.13
CA ALA A 18 -6.40 -0.16 -0.39
C ALA A 18 -7.06 0.37 -1.67
N ILE A 19 -7.58 1.61 -1.64
CA ILE A 19 -8.25 2.21 -2.80
C ILE A 19 -7.27 2.41 -3.95
N THR A 20 -6.06 2.92 -3.65
CA THR A 20 -5.06 3.23 -4.69
C THR A 20 -4.54 1.97 -5.37
N LEU A 21 -4.22 0.92 -4.60
CA LEU A 21 -3.79 -0.35 -5.15
C LEU A 21 -4.92 -1.09 -5.88
N LEU A 22 -6.16 -0.99 -5.39
CA LEU A 22 -7.32 -1.56 -6.07
C LEU A 22 -7.56 -0.89 -7.43
N ALA A 23 -7.47 0.44 -7.51
CA ALA A 23 -7.58 1.16 -8.78
C ALA A 23 -6.48 0.74 -9.77
N ALA A 24 -5.24 0.60 -9.30
CA ALA A 24 -4.14 0.13 -10.14
C ALA A 24 -4.29 -1.33 -10.57
N LEU A 25 -4.82 -2.20 -9.70
CA LEU A 25 -5.16 -3.58 -10.06
C LEU A 25 -6.23 -3.64 -11.16
N GLN A 26 -7.26 -2.80 -11.08
CA GLN A 26 -8.33 -2.73 -12.08
C GLN A 26 -7.84 -2.21 -13.45
N ALA A 27 -6.74 -1.45 -13.47
CA ALA A 27 -6.13 -0.97 -14.71
C ALA A 27 -5.32 -2.05 -15.45
N ILE A 28 -5.01 -3.19 -14.82
CA ILE A 28 -4.25 -4.27 -15.47
C ILE A 28 -5.15 -4.99 -16.49
N PRO A 29 -4.75 -5.07 -17.77
CA PRO A 29 -5.54 -5.79 -18.78
C PRO A 29 -5.74 -7.26 -18.41
N ARG A 30 -6.99 -7.74 -18.50
CA ARG A 30 -7.34 -9.13 -18.17
C ARG A 30 -6.71 -10.14 -19.13
N ASP A 31 -6.53 -9.77 -20.38
CA ASP A 31 -5.97 -10.61 -21.44
C ASP A 31 -4.57 -11.15 -21.09
N LEU A 32 -3.77 -10.39 -20.31
CA LEU A 32 -2.46 -10.85 -19.83
C LEU A 32 -2.58 -12.06 -18.90
N TYR A 33 -3.60 -12.10 -18.04
CA TYR A 33 -3.85 -13.22 -17.14
C TYR A 33 -4.41 -14.44 -17.87
N GLU A 34 -5.20 -14.22 -18.93
CA GLU A 34 -5.73 -15.28 -19.79
C GLU A 34 -4.61 -15.92 -20.61
N ALA A 35 -3.75 -15.11 -21.23
CA ALA A 35 -2.56 -15.58 -21.94
C ALA A 35 -1.63 -16.38 -21.00
N ALA A 36 -1.35 -15.85 -19.82
CA ALA A 36 -0.55 -16.57 -18.82
C ALA A 36 -1.22 -17.85 -18.31
N ALA A 37 -2.56 -17.94 -18.34
CA ALA A 37 -3.27 -19.17 -18.02
C ALA A 37 -3.13 -20.23 -19.11
N ILE A 38 -3.17 -19.83 -20.38
CA ILE A 38 -2.91 -20.70 -21.54
C ILE A 38 -1.47 -21.23 -21.49
N ASP A 39 -0.50 -20.38 -21.11
CA ASP A 39 0.91 -20.74 -20.93
C ASP A 39 1.19 -21.60 -19.67
N GLY A 40 0.14 -21.98 -18.91
CA GLY A 40 0.28 -22.81 -17.72
C GLY A 40 0.95 -22.11 -16.53
N ALA A 41 1.03 -20.77 -16.51
CA ALA A 41 1.61 -20.05 -15.39
C ALA A 41 0.72 -20.19 -14.15
N GLY A 42 1.30 -20.65 -13.03
CA GLY A 42 0.62 -20.71 -11.72
C GLY A 42 0.45 -19.35 -11.06
N ALA A 43 -0.30 -19.29 -9.96
CA ALA A 43 -0.66 -18.05 -9.26
C ALA A 43 0.56 -17.20 -8.86
N PHE A 44 1.62 -17.83 -8.33
CA PHE A 44 2.85 -17.13 -7.94
C PHE A 44 3.54 -16.46 -9.13
N ARG A 45 3.63 -17.14 -10.28
CA ARG A 45 4.26 -16.61 -11.49
C ARG A 45 3.44 -15.46 -12.08
N ARG A 46 2.11 -15.57 -12.10
CA ARG A 46 1.22 -14.47 -12.51
C ARG A 46 1.37 -13.26 -11.60
N PHE A 47 1.47 -13.46 -10.30
CA PHE A 47 1.70 -12.38 -9.34
C PHE A 47 3.03 -11.66 -9.58
N THR A 48 4.14 -12.39 -9.67
CA THR A 48 5.48 -11.76 -9.80
C THR A 48 5.78 -11.23 -11.19
N SER A 49 5.16 -11.78 -12.25
CA SER A 49 5.46 -11.41 -13.65
C SER A 49 4.43 -10.44 -14.24
N ILE A 50 3.22 -10.39 -13.71
CA ILE A 50 2.14 -9.50 -14.20
C ILE A 50 1.74 -8.53 -13.09
N THR A 51 1.17 -9.03 -11.99
CA THR A 51 0.55 -8.16 -10.98
C THR A 51 1.55 -7.18 -10.34
N LEU A 52 2.67 -7.69 -9.83
CA LEU A 52 3.66 -6.91 -9.11
C LEU A 52 4.38 -5.87 -9.99
N PRO A 53 4.87 -6.19 -11.20
CA PRO A 53 5.48 -5.19 -12.09
C PRO A 53 4.51 -4.08 -12.49
N PHE A 54 3.25 -4.39 -12.77
CA PHE A 54 2.23 -3.39 -13.10
C PHE A 54 1.85 -2.52 -11.90
N LEU A 55 1.88 -3.07 -10.68
CA LEU A 55 1.63 -2.31 -9.45
C LEU A 55 2.85 -1.51 -8.97
N ALA A 56 4.07 -1.88 -9.37
CA ALA A 56 5.30 -1.29 -8.83
C ALA A 56 5.35 0.25 -8.90
N PRO A 57 4.97 0.91 -10.01
CA PRO A 57 4.94 2.37 -10.07
C PRO A 57 3.95 2.98 -9.06
N THR A 58 2.75 2.40 -8.97
CA THR A 58 1.73 2.84 -8.01
C THR A 58 2.19 2.64 -6.57
N ILE A 59 2.79 1.48 -6.26
CA ILE A 59 3.37 1.20 -4.93
C ILE A 59 4.43 2.25 -4.59
N ALA A 60 5.36 2.53 -5.51
CA ALA A 60 6.43 3.50 -5.30
C ALA A 60 5.88 4.89 -4.97
N ILE A 61 4.92 5.39 -5.76
CA ILE A 61 4.30 6.70 -5.54
C ILE A 61 3.52 6.72 -4.22
N THR A 62 2.72 5.69 -3.95
CA THR A 62 1.88 5.60 -2.74
C THR A 62 2.75 5.57 -1.49
N VAL A 63 3.84 4.79 -1.50
CA VAL A 63 4.81 4.73 -0.39
C VAL A 63 5.52 6.06 -0.22
N LEU A 64 6.00 6.70 -1.30
CA LEU A 64 6.65 8.00 -1.23
C LEU A 64 5.75 9.06 -0.58
N LEU A 65 4.52 9.21 -1.07
CA LEU A 65 3.55 10.15 -0.52
C LEU A 65 3.28 9.83 0.95
N ARG A 66 3.17 8.54 1.29
CA ARG A 66 2.94 8.12 2.67
C ARG A 66 4.11 8.50 3.58
N THR A 67 5.34 8.29 3.14
CA THR A 67 6.54 8.66 3.89
C THR A 67 6.54 10.15 4.17
N VAL A 68 6.25 10.99 3.17
CA VAL A 68 6.16 12.45 3.34
C VAL A 68 5.10 12.83 4.38
N TRP A 69 3.93 12.21 4.35
CA TRP A 69 2.88 12.48 5.34
C TRP A 69 3.25 12.03 6.74
N ILE A 70 3.86 10.84 6.90
CA ILE A 70 4.30 10.34 8.20
C ILE A 70 5.40 11.22 8.79
N SER A 71 6.30 11.78 7.97
CA SER A 71 7.33 12.72 8.43
C SER A 71 6.74 14.01 9.01
N ASN A 72 5.54 14.41 8.60
CA ASN A 72 4.84 15.60 9.11
C ASN A 72 3.85 15.27 10.23
N PHE A 73 3.82 14.04 10.74
CA PHE A 73 2.76 13.52 11.61
C PHE A 73 2.98 13.81 13.11
N ALA A 74 3.46 15.02 13.44
CA ALA A 74 3.69 15.44 14.83
C ALA A 74 2.38 15.55 15.63
N ASP A 75 1.30 15.97 14.95
CA ASP A 75 0.00 16.24 15.58
C ASP A 75 -0.61 14.99 16.22
N LEU A 76 -0.55 13.83 15.57
CA LEU A 76 -1.15 12.60 16.09
C LEU A 76 -0.42 12.11 17.35
N ILE A 77 0.90 12.27 17.42
CA ILE A 77 1.68 11.95 18.63
C ILE A 77 1.27 12.88 19.76
N ILE A 78 1.19 14.19 19.49
CA ILE A 78 0.81 15.19 20.50
C ILE A 78 -0.63 14.96 20.99
N VAL A 79 -1.58 14.70 20.11
CA VAL A 79 -2.99 14.45 20.49
C VAL A 79 -3.13 13.17 21.31
N MET A 80 -2.42 12.11 20.96
CA MET A 80 -2.59 10.80 21.60
C MET A 80 -1.73 10.61 22.85
N THR A 81 -0.59 11.29 22.96
CA THR A 81 0.35 11.10 24.09
C THR A 81 0.71 12.40 24.82
N SER A 82 0.08 13.53 24.46
CA SER A 82 0.43 14.87 24.99
C SER A 82 1.91 15.22 24.81
N GLY A 83 2.57 14.63 23.82
CA GLY A 83 4.00 14.84 23.53
C GLY A 83 4.97 14.04 24.43
N GLY A 84 4.49 13.20 25.35
CA GLY A 84 5.32 12.40 26.25
C GLY A 84 5.36 10.90 25.92
N PRO A 85 6.40 10.15 26.34
CA PRO A 85 6.40 8.69 26.32
C PRO A 85 5.71 8.18 27.60
N ALA A 86 4.39 7.99 27.57
CA ALA A 86 3.64 7.30 28.65
C ALA A 86 3.17 5.90 28.24
#